data_AF-A0A7W4G7Y8-F1
#
_entry.id   AF-A0A7W4G7Y8-F1
#
_cell.length_a   1.000
_cell.length_b   1.000
_cell.length_c   1.000
_cell.angle_alpha   90.00
_cell.angle_beta   90.00
_cell.angle_gamma   90.00
#
_symmetry.space_group_name_H-M   'P 1'
#
loop_
_entity.id
_entity.type
_entity.pdbx_description
1 polymer ?
#
loop_
_entity_poly.entity_id
_entity_poly.type
_entity_poly.pdbx_seq_one_letter_code
_entity_poly.pdbx_strand_id
1 'polypeptide(L)'
;MLLKKANQLLAENKLQEAEFHYKTLLESDPQNGEALFGLGRIALRLERFDAAVYLLQRSCERLPNMLEPLHALADAFNGVNSPNDALTVLEYAKSIASHNPEPHYYLAQHYLTHGELDKAHTTFAQALSIGLYPVTAYILFELVQLGRFDQQHNYISNLHHLLTQTNNLRLKMVCYYALAKSYDQLNDIEQAVNYYKLANKLQLQLSSFNTEQLTPFYQSIMRYNPKSLFATIKPGFTGTVTPVFIIGMPRSGSTLLEQMLASHSEFASLGEDRCISSQVVAFIEQQTKLPYPECISALTPQLIEQARALYTARLKQAKPIRAFMINKLPANYQSLGLIYLLFPNAKFINLQRDFNATAWSVYSNYFAENEPYFCSLSEFKRYYDLYQGLMTHWQQAIPSAILDVHYEQLISEPRDTLKSVFTFLGTAFEAQCLDFYKSKKPVTTLSKAAVRKPLHNRAIEHWKRFETPLRALLNDAQTTSLDP
;
A
#
# COMPACT_ATOMS: atom_id res chain seq x y z
N MET A 1 24.23 5.68 -26.05
CA MET A 1 24.69 6.41 -24.84
C MET A 1 23.51 7.02 -24.05
N LEU A 2 22.57 7.71 -24.70
CA LEU A 2 21.40 8.32 -24.05
C LEU A 2 20.49 7.32 -23.32
N LEU A 3 20.16 6.17 -23.93
CA LEU A 3 19.27 5.17 -23.31
C LEU A 3 19.84 4.62 -22.00
N LYS A 4 21.14 4.26 -21.98
CA LYS A 4 21.83 3.78 -20.77
C LYS A 4 21.78 4.83 -19.65
N LYS A 5 21.99 6.11 -19.99
CA LYS A 5 21.89 7.22 -19.02
C LYS A 5 20.46 7.39 -18.51
N ALA A 6 19.46 7.34 -19.39
CA ALA A 6 18.05 7.42 -19.00
C ALA A 6 17.64 6.27 -18.05
N ASN A 7 18.06 5.04 -18.35
CA ASN A 7 17.85 3.88 -17.50
C ASN A 7 18.52 4.02 -16.12
N GLN A 8 19.74 4.56 -16.07
CA GLN A 8 20.44 4.83 -14.81
C GLN A 8 19.70 5.87 -13.96
N LEU A 9 19.30 6.99 -14.55
CA LEU A 9 18.56 8.04 -13.86
C LEU A 9 17.21 7.53 -13.32
N LEU A 10 16.53 6.68 -14.10
CA LEU A 10 15.30 6.02 -13.65
C LEU A 10 15.56 5.08 -12.47
N ALA A 11 16.68 4.35 -12.45
CA ALA A 11 17.08 3.52 -11.31
C ALA A 11 17.42 4.35 -10.06
N GLU A 12 18.00 5.54 -10.25
CA GLU A 12 18.27 6.54 -9.19
C GLU A 12 17.02 7.35 -8.77
N ASN A 13 15.84 7.02 -9.32
CA ASN A 13 14.58 7.72 -9.10
C ASN A 13 14.56 9.21 -9.52
N LYS A 14 15.48 9.62 -10.39
CA LYS A 14 15.53 10.96 -11.02
C LYS A 14 14.60 11.01 -12.23
N LEU A 15 13.29 10.98 -11.95
CA LEU A 15 12.26 10.72 -12.96
C LEU A 15 12.23 11.79 -14.07
N GLN A 16 12.36 13.07 -13.72
CA GLN A 16 12.30 14.17 -14.70
C GLN A 16 13.48 14.15 -15.68
N GLU A 17 14.69 13.88 -15.17
CA GLU A 17 15.90 13.79 -15.98
C GLU A 17 15.89 12.55 -16.88
N ALA A 18 15.38 11.43 -16.35
CA ALA A 18 15.14 10.23 -17.14
C ALA A 18 14.11 10.48 -18.26
N GLU A 19 12.99 11.14 -17.93
CA GLU A 19 11.92 11.50 -18.87
C GLU A 19 12.47 12.36 -20.01
N PHE A 20 13.28 13.38 -19.69
CA PHE A 20 13.93 14.23 -20.68
C PHE A 20 14.74 13.39 -21.69
N HIS A 21 15.61 12.50 -21.21
CA HIS A 21 16.44 11.69 -22.08
C HIS A 21 15.65 10.67 -22.93
N TYR A 22 14.58 10.07 -22.39
CA TYR A 22 13.72 9.22 -23.20
C TYR A 22 12.96 10.00 -24.28
N LYS A 23 12.48 11.21 -23.97
CA LYS A 23 11.83 12.08 -24.97
C LYS A 23 12.79 12.48 -26.09
N THR A 24 14.04 12.85 -25.77
CA THR A 24 15.07 13.13 -26.79
C THR A 24 15.37 11.92 -27.68
N LEU A 25 15.31 10.70 -27.14
CA LEU A 25 15.44 9.49 -27.97
C LEU A 25 14.26 9.36 -28.95
N LEU A 26 13.04 9.62 -28.49
CA LEU A 26 11.84 9.54 -29.34
C LEU A 26 11.74 10.65 -30.40
N GLU A 27 12.44 11.77 -30.22
CA GLU A 27 12.56 12.81 -31.27
C GLU A 27 13.36 12.30 -32.47
N SER A 28 14.38 11.48 -32.24
CA SER A 28 15.20 10.89 -33.32
C SER A 28 14.67 9.56 -33.83
N ASP A 29 14.05 8.76 -32.96
CA ASP A 29 13.40 7.49 -33.30
C ASP A 29 12.04 7.36 -32.57
N PRO A 30 10.93 7.82 -33.17
CA PRO A 30 9.60 7.76 -32.57
C PRO A 30 9.05 6.35 -32.29
N GLN A 31 9.72 5.31 -32.80
CA GLN A 31 9.34 3.90 -32.64
C GLN A 31 10.27 3.14 -31.71
N ASN A 32 11.16 3.83 -30.99
CA ASN A 32 12.08 3.20 -30.05
C ASN A 32 11.32 2.54 -28.87
N GLY A 33 11.20 1.21 -28.91
CA GLY A 33 10.45 0.43 -27.92
C GLY A 33 10.99 0.58 -26.49
N GLU A 34 12.32 0.64 -26.32
CA GLU A 34 12.94 0.78 -25.00
C GLU A 34 12.70 2.17 -24.38
N ALA A 35 12.72 3.24 -25.20
CA ALA A 35 12.38 4.57 -24.72
C ALA A 35 10.89 4.71 -24.37
N LEU A 36 10.00 4.11 -25.17
CA LEU A 36 8.57 4.00 -24.85
C LEU A 36 8.34 3.24 -23.54
N PHE A 37 9.05 2.13 -23.34
CA PHE A 37 9.03 1.38 -22.09
C PHE A 37 9.49 2.24 -20.90
N GLY A 38 10.61 2.95 -21.05
CA GLY A 38 11.14 3.86 -20.04
C GLY A 38 10.13 4.94 -19.61
N LEU A 39 9.48 5.60 -20.57
CA LEU A 39 8.42 6.57 -20.29
C LEU A 39 7.18 5.92 -19.67
N GLY A 40 6.80 4.72 -20.12
CA GLY A 40 5.70 3.95 -19.53
C GLY A 40 5.92 3.63 -18.06
N ARG A 41 7.15 3.24 -17.69
CA ARG A 41 7.54 3.03 -16.28
C ARG A 41 7.52 4.31 -15.45
N ILE A 42 7.92 5.44 -16.03
CA ILE A 42 7.81 6.75 -15.37
C ILE A 42 6.33 7.09 -15.14
N ALA A 43 5.47 6.88 -16.15
CA ALA A 43 4.04 7.10 -16.03
C ALA A 43 3.41 6.22 -14.95
N LEU A 44 3.79 4.94 -14.84
CA LEU A 44 3.38 4.06 -13.73
C LEU A 44 3.79 4.59 -12.36
N ARG A 45 5.05 5.02 -12.19
CA ARG A 45 5.55 5.57 -10.91
C ARG A 45 4.86 6.86 -10.51
N LEU A 46 4.40 7.64 -11.50
CA LEU A 46 3.63 8.86 -11.29
C LEU A 46 2.12 8.60 -11.25
N GLU A 47 1.69 7.32 -11.25
CA GLU A 47 0.29 6.89 -11.25
C GLU A 47 -0.55 7.49 -12.40
N ARG A 48 0.11 7.83 -13.51
CA ARG A 48 -0.53 8.30 -14.75
C ARG A 48 -0.91 7.10 -15.61
N PHE A 49 -1.84 6.28 -15.11
CA PHE A 49 -2.11 4.96 -15.67
C PHE A 49 -2.58 4.98 -17.13
N ASP A 50 -3.42 5.94 -17.55
CA ASP A 50 -3.84 6.07 -18.95
C ASP A 50 -2.64 6.32 -19.89
N ALA A 51 -1.74 7.20 -19.48
CA ALA A 51 -0.51 7.47 -20.24
C ALA A 51 0.42 6.25 -20.24
N ALA A 52 0.49 5.51 -19.14
CA ALA A 52 1.25 4.27 -19.04
C ALA A 52 0.71 3.22 -20.02
N VAL A 53 -0.62 2.99 -20.06
CA VAL A 53 -1.25 2.06 -21.02
C VAL A 53 -0.87 2.44 -22.45
N TYR A 54 -1.05 3.71 -22.84
CA TYR A 54 -0.71 4.17 -24.19
C TYR A 54 0.76 3.94 -24.56
N LEU A 55 1.69 4.29 -23.67
CA LEU A 55 3.12 4.14 -23.92
C LEU A 55 3.55 2.67 -23.94
N LEU A 56 3.02 1.85 -23.04
CA LEU A 56 3.40 0.45 -22.88
C LEU A 56 2.80 -0.45 -23.96
N GLN A 57 1.59 -0.16 -24.46
CA GLN A 57 1.04 -0.83 -25.64
C GLN A 57 1.98 -0.66 -26.85
N ARG A 58 2.37 0.59 -27.14
CA ARG A 58 3.31 0.88 -28.22
C ARG A 58 4.68 0.25 -28.00
N SER A 59 5.14 0.18 -26.75
CA SER A 59 6.36 -0.56 -26.40
C SER A 59 6.23 -2.04 -26.72
N CYS A 60 5.14 -2.69 -26.30
CA CYS A 60 4.89 -4.12 -26.56
C CYS A 60 4.78 -4.43 -28.06
N GLU A 61 4.21 -3.54 -28.86
CA GLU A 61 4.20 -3.70 -30.33
C GLU A 61 5.61 -3.72 -30.94
N ARG A 62 6.57 -3.02 -30.33
CA ARG A 62 7.97 -2.95 -30.79
C ARG A 62 8.87 -3.98 -30.12
N LEU A 63 8.45 -4.50 -28.98
CA LEU A 63 9.16 -5.49 -28.17
C LEU A 63 8.22 -6.69 -27.86
N PRO A 64 7.63 -7.37 -28.86
CA PRO A 64 6.52 -8.32 -28.66
C PRO A 64 6.87 -9.58 -27.88
N ASN A 65 8.17 -9.86 -27.69
CA ASN A 65 8.68 -11.03 -26.98
C ASN A 65 9.44 -10.67 -25.69
N MET A 66 9.43 -9.39 -25.27
CA MET A 66 10.05 -8.97 -24.01
C MET A 66 9.01 -9.01 -22.89
N LEU A 67 9.36 -9.61 -21.75
CA LEU A 67 8.44 -9.82 -20.65
C LEU A 67 8.21 -8.55 -19.83
N GLU A 68 9.24 -7.72 -19.66
CA GLU A 68 9.20 -6.56 -18.77
C GLU A 68 8.18 -5.49 -19.23
N PRO A 69 8.06 -5.15 -20.53
CA PRO A 69 6.98 -4.29 -21.01
C PRO A 69 5.59 -4.89 -20.82
N LEU A 70 5.42 -6.21 -21.01
CA LEU A 70 4.14 -6.91 -20.81
C LEU A 70 3.70 -6.87 -19.35
N HIS A 71 4.61 -7.13 -18.41
CA HIS A 71 4.31 -7.02 -16.97
C HIS A 71 3.92 -5.58 -16.59
N ALA A 72 4.68 -4.59 -17.07
CA ALA A 72 4.34 -3.19 -16.82
C ALA A 72 2.98 -2.81 -17.44
N LEU A 73 2.64 -3.34 -18.63
CA LEU A 73 1.35 -3.09 -19.27
C LEU A 73 0.20 -3.71 -18.46
N ALA A 74 0.39 -4.91 -17.90
CA ALA A 74 -0.58 -5.52 -16.99
C ALA A 74 -0.79 -4.66 -15.73
N ASP A 75 0.28 -4.10 -15.14
CA ASP A 75 0.18 -3.16 -14.02
C ASP A 75 -0.58 -1.87 -14.40
N ALA A 76 -0.35 -1.34 -15.61
CA ALA A 76 -1.05 -0.17 -16.12
C ALA A 76 -2.55 -0.45 -16.31
N PHE A 77 -2.91 -1.62 -16.87
CA PHE A 77 -4.29 -2.05 -17.00
C PHE A 77 -4.99 -2.22 -15.66
N ASN A 78 -4.32 -2.77 -14.65
CA ASN A 78 -4.83 -2.82 -13.28
C ASN A 78 -5.09 -1.40 -12.74
N GLY A 79 -4.17 -0.46 -12.99
CA GLY A 79 -4.30 0.94 -12.56
C GLY A 79 -5.48 1.70 -13.19
N VAL A 80 -5.86 1.37 -14.44
CA VAL A 80 -7.09 1.87 -15.09
C VAL A 80 -8.32 0.99 -14.83
N ASN A 81 -8.26 0.08 -13.86
CA ASN A 81 -9.35 -0.83 -13.48
C ASN A 81 -9.87 -1.69 -14.66
N SER A 82 -8.95 -2.17 -15.50
CA SER A 82 -9.21 -3.05 -16.64
C SER A 82 -8.58 -4.43 -16.43
N PRO A 83 -9.05 -5.23 -15.44
CA PRO A 83 -8.40 -6.47 -15.05
C PRO A 83 -8.42 -7.57 -16.12
N ASN A 84 -9.42 -7.57 -17.01
CA ASN A 84 -9.48 -8.54 -18.11
C ASN A 84 -8.37 -8.30 -19.16
N ASP A 85 -8.04 -7.04 -19.42
CA ASP A 85 -6.94 -6.69 -20.31
C ASP A 85 -5.60 -7.06 -19.67
N ALA A 86 -5.45 -6.80 -18.37
CA ALA A 86 -4.29 -7.26 -17.60
C ALA A 86 -4.13 -8.79 -17.66
N LEU A 87 -5.22 -9.54 -17.45
CA LEU A 87 -5.23 -11.01 -17.54
C LEU A 87 -4.79 -11.47 -18.94
N THR A 88 -5.34 -10.87 -19.99
CA THR A 88 -4.99 -11.20 -21.39
C THR A 88 -3.50 -11.02 -21.65
N VAL A 89 -2.90 -9.93 -21.20
CA VAL A 89 -1.46 -9.66 -21.34
C VAL A 89 -0.62 -10.68 -20.56
N LEU A 90 -1.04 -11.05 -19.34
CA LEU A 90 -0.33 -12.02 -18.52
C LEU A 90 -0.41 -13.45 -19.07
N GLU A 91 -1.56 -13.83 -19.63
CA GLU A 91 -1.73 -15.11 -20.32
C GLU A 91 -0.85 -15.18 -21.58
N TYR A 92 -0.79 -14.08 -22.34
CA TYR A 92 0.13 -13.97 -23.47
C TYR A 92 1.60 -14.08 -23.04
N ALA A 93 2.03 -13.34 -22.00
CA ALA A 93 3.38 -13.43 -21.45
C ALA A 93 3.76 -14.86 -21.02
N LYS A 94 2.83 -15.59 -20.39
CA LYS A 94 3.00 -17.00 -20.04
C LYS A 94 3.11 -17.90 -21.28
N SER A 95 2.36 -17.63 -22.33
CA SER A 95 2.38 -18.44 -23.57
C SER A 95 3.70 -18.35 -24.33
N ILE A 96 4.33 -17.16 -24.36
CA ILE A 96 5.59 -16.95 -25.08
C ILE A 96 6.82 -17.42 -24.29
N ALA A 97 6.70 -17.53 -22.96
CA ALA A 97 7.80 -17.91 -22.07
C ALA A 97 7.36 -18.93 -21.00
N SER A 98 6.73 -20.02 -21.43
CA SER A 98 6.16 -21.05 -20.55
C SER A 98 7.18 -21.77 -19.67
N HIS A 99 8.45 -21.78 -20.10
CA HIS A 99 9.62 -22.33 -19.39
C HIS A 99 10.31 -21.31 -18.47
N ASN A 100 9.80 -20.08 -18.35
CA ASN A 100 10.28 -19.08 -17.40
C ASN A 100 9.24 -18.97 -16.28
N PRO A 101 9.62 -19.07 -14.99
CA PRO A 101 8.65 -18.94 -13.88
C PRO A 101 8.09 -17.52 -13.70
N GLU A 102 8.72 -16.50 -14.25
CA GLU A 102 8.35 -15.10 -14.02
C GLU A 102 6.94 -14.74 -14.51
N PRO A 103 6.51 -15.05 -15.76
CA PRO A 103 5.13 -14.79 -16.19
C PRO A 103 4.08 -15.54 -15.36
N HIS A 104 4.40 -16.76 -14.89
CA HIS A 104 3.50 -17.51 -14.00
C HIS A 104 3.36 -16.81 -12.65
N TYR A 105 4.44 -16.22 -12.12
CA TYR A 105 4.38 -15.43 -10.89
C TYR A 105 3.41 -14.24 -11.03
N TYR A 106 3.54 -13.44 -12.09
CA TYR A 106 2.66 -12.29 -12.30
C TYR A 106 1.20 -12.70 -12.56
N LEU A 107 0.97 -13.78 -13.32
CA LEU A 107 -0.38 -14.35 -13.51
C LEU A 107 -0.98 -14.84 -12.19
N ALA A 108 -0.20 -15.52 -11.35
CA ALA A 108 -0.65 -15.96 -10.04
C ALA A 108 -0.93 -14.79 -9.09
N GLN A 109 -0.15 -13.70 -9.14
CA GLN A 109 -0.45 -12.45 -8.42
C GLN A 109 -1.79 -11.83 -8.84
N HIS A 110 -2.11 -11.87 -10.14
CA HIS A 110 -3.41 -11.44 -10.63
C HIS A 110 -4.54 -12.27 -10.01
N TYR A 111 -4.42 -13.60 -10.01
CA TYR A 111 -5.39 -14.48 -9.37
C TYR A 111 -5.54 -14.23 -7.86
N LEU A 112 -4.43 -13.98 -7.14
CA LEU A 112 -4.49 -13.60 -5.73
C LEU A 112 -5.30 -12.32 -5.50
N THR A 113 -5.02 -11.28 -6.28
CA THR A 113 -5.69 -9.97 -6.16
C THR A 113 -7.20 -10.09 -6.33
N HIS A 114 -7.65 -10.97 -7.25
CA HIS A 114 -9.05 -11.21 -7.55
C HIS A 114 -9.71 -12.31 -6.70
N GLY A 115 -8.98 -12.88 -5.74
CA GLY A 115 -9.51 -13.87 -4.80
C GLY A 115 -9.60 -15.30 -5.36
N GLU A 116 -9.00 -15.58 -6.52
CA GLU A 116 -8.92 -16.90 -7.14
C GLU A 116 -7.78 -17.73 -6.52
N LEU A 117 -7.87 -17.98 -5.21
CA LEU A 117 -6.77 -18.52 -4.40
C LEU A 117 -6.27 -19.90 -4.87
N ASP A 118 -7.17 -20.75 -5.38
CA ASP A 118 -6.80 -22.08 -5.90
C ASP A 118 -6.02 -21.97 -7.21
N LYS A 119 -6.45 -21.11 -8.13
CA LYS A 119 -5.71 -20.87 -9.38
C LYS A 119 -4.35 -20.24 -9.10
N ALA A 120 -4.29 -19.29 -8.18
CA ALA A 120 -3.03 -18.68 -7.74
C ALA A 120 -2.07 -19.75 -7.20
N HIS A 121 -2.51 -20.57 -6.24
CA HIS A 121 -1.69 -21.63 -5.65
C HIS A 121 -1.15 -22.59 -6.72
N THR A 122 -2.03 -23.11 -7.58
CA THR A 122 -1.64 -24.04 -8.65
C THR A 122 -0.64 -23.41 -9.62
N THR A 123 -0.85 -22.13 -9.98
CA THR A 123 0.05 -21.42 -10.90
C THR A 123 1.42 -21.14 -10.27
N PHE A 124 1.48 -20.80 -8.98
CA PHE A 124 2.74 -20.69 -8.23
C PHE A 124 3.47 -22.03 -8.11
N ALA A 125 2.76 -23.11 -7.81
CA ALA A 125 3.35 -24.45 -7.71
C ALA A 125 3.91 -24.92 -9.05
N GLN A 126 3.21 -24.63 -10.16
CA GLN A 126 3.73 -24.84 -11.51
C GLN A 126 5.01 -24.04 -11.75
N ALA A 127 5.00 -22.73 -11.43
CA ALA A 127 6.18 -21.89 -11.57
C ALA A 127 7.38 -22.42 -10.78
N LEU A 128 7.15 -22.90 -9.55
CA LEU A 128 8.19 -23.48 -8.70
C LEU A 128 8.81 -24.75 -9.31
N SER A 129 8.04 -25.55 -10.06
CA SER A 129 8.52 -26.78 -10.71
C SER A 129 9.45 -26.54 -11.91
N ILE A 130 9.49 -25.32 -12.46
CA ILE A 130 10.30 -24.97 -13.63
C ILE A 130 11.79 -24.88 -13.27
N GLY A 131 12.12 -24.38 -12.07
CA GLY A 131 13.50 -24.26 -11.61
C GLY A 131 13.73 -23.09 -10.66
N LEU A 132 15.00 -22.90 -10.30
CA LEU A 132 15.46 -21.85 -9.39
C LEU A 132 15.84 -20.60 -10.18
N TYR A 133 15.02 -19.55 -10.04
CA TYR A 133 15.22 -18.23 -10.61
C TYR A 133 15.13 -17.19 -9.49
N PRO A 134 15.58 -15.94 -9.70
CA PRO A 134 15.39 -14.87 -8.71
C PRO A 134 13.95 -14.73 -8.22
N VAL A 135 12.97 -14.87 -9.14
CA VAL A 135 11.53 -14.81 -8.81
C VAL A 135 11.06 -15.93 -7.88
N THR A 136 11.80 -17.05 -7.79
CA THR A 136 11.47 -18.19 -6.91
C THR A 136 11.39 -17.78 -5.44
N ALA A 137 12.17 -16.79 -4.99
CA ALA A 137 12.04 -16.27 -3.62
C ALA A 137 10.64 -15.72 -3.35
N TYR A 138 10.10 -14.95 -4.29
CA TYR A 138 8.77 -14.34 -4.18
C TYR A 138 7.64 -15.36 -4.37
N ILE A 139 7.85 -16.38 -5.22
CA ILE A 139 6.90 -17.50 -5.37
C ILE A 139 6.78 -18.28 -4.05
N LEU A 140 7.92 -18.66 -3.44
CA LEU A 140 7.93 -19.37 -2.16
C LEU A 140 7.30 -18.52 -1.05
N PHE A 141 7.60 -17.22 -1.01
CA PHE A 141 6.98 -16.28 -0.08
C PHE A 141 5.44 -16.29 -0.18
N GLU A 142 4.88 -16.20 -1.39
CA GLU A 142 3.43 -16.20 -1.58
C GLU A 142 2.78 -17.56 -1.25
N LEU A 143 3.43 -18.67 -1.62
CA LEU A 143 2.97 -20.01 -1.27
C LEU A 143 2.92 -20.22 0.24
N VAL A 144 3.91 -19.71 0.98
CA VAL A 144 3.91 -19.73 2.45
C VAL A 144 2.77 -18.89 3.02
N GLN A 145 2.52 -17.71 2.46
CA GLN A 145 1.46 -16.81 2.92
C GLN A 145 0.05 -17.39 2.69
N LEU A 146 -0.13 -18.23 1.67
CA LEU A 146 -1.37 -18.98 1.44
C LEU A 146 -1.63 -20.05 2.51
N GLY A 147 -0.59 -20.51 3.20
CA GLY A 147 -0.68 -21.38 4.38
C GLY A 147 -1.33 -22.73 4.12
N ARG A 148 -1.08 -23.31 2.93
CA ARG A 148 -1.62 -24.61 2.50
C ARG A 148 -0.55 -25.71 2.60
N PHE A 149 0.01 -25.88 3.79
CA PHE A 149 1.15 -26.77 4.01
C PHE A 149 1.19 -27.24 5.48
N ASP A 150 1.95 -28.30 5.77
CA ASP A 150 2.07 -28.92 7.09
C ASP A 150 3.53 -29.33 7.40
N GLN A 151 3.74 -30.15 8.44
CA GLN A 151 5.08 -30.61 8.83
C GLN A 151 5.76 -31.46 7.74
N GLN A 152 5.01 -32.23 6.97
CA GLN A 152 5.54 -33.13 5.95
C GLN A 152 5.69 -32.44 4.59
N HIS A 153 4.76 -31.54 4.28
CA HIS A 153 4.75 -30.79 3.04
C HIS A 153 4.92 -29.33 3.39
N ASN A 154 6.12 -28.78 3.22
CA ASN A 154 6.43 -27.37 3.42
C ASN A 154 7.52 -26.90 2.45
N TYR A 155 7.83 -25.62 2.50
CA TYR A 155 8.77 -24.95 1.60
C TYR A 155 10.13 -24.63 2.26
N ILE A 156 10.38 -25.10 3.48
CA ILE A 156 11.55 -24.74 4.29
C ILE A 156 12.85 -25.19 3.60
N SER A 157 12.89 -26.42 3.08
CA SER A 157 14.06 -26.93 2.35
C SER A 157 14.34 -26.12 1.08
N ASN A 158 13.31 -25.78 0.30
CA ASN A 158 13.45 -24.93 -0.89
C ASN A 158 14.01 -23.54 -0.53
N LEU A 159 13.51 -22.93 0.54
CA LEU A 159 13.97 -21.62 1.02
C LEU A 159 15.44 -21.68 1.47
N HIS A 160 15.82 -22.70 2.23
CA HIS A 160 17.21 -22.92 2.62
C HIS A 160 18.13 -23.15 1.44
N HIS A 161 17.71 -23.97 0.49
CA HIS A 161 18.47 -24.19 -0.73
C HIS A 161 18.67 -22.89 -1.50
N LEU A 162 17.61 -22.09 -1.71
CA LEU A 162 17.71 -20.81 -2.40
C LEU A 162 18.67 -19.82 -1.71
N LEU A 163 18.71 -19.80 -0.37
CA LEU A 163 19.66 -18.99 0.40
C LEU A 163 21.12 -19.36 0.14
N THR A 164 21.43 -20.61 -0.22
CA THR A 164 22.78 -21.04 -0.61
C THR A 164 23.17 -20.59 -2.02
N GLN A 165 22.18 -20.30 -2.88
CA GLN A 165 22.38 -20.02 -4.30
C GLN A 165 22.43 -18.52 -4.62
N THR A 166 22.07 -17.64 -3.68
CA THR A 166 22.00 -16.20 -3.93
C THR A 166 22.81 -15.38 -2.94
N ASN A 167 23.46 -14.33 -3.43
CA ASN A 167 24.05 -13.27 -2.62
C ASN A 167 23.25 -11.97 -2.66
N ASN A 168 22.12 -11.95 -3.36
CA ASN A 168 21.25 -10.78 -3.43
C ASN A 168 20.56 -10.56 -2.08
N LEU A 169 20.83 -9.42 -1.44
CA LEU A 169 20.29 -9.10 -0.11
C LEU A 169 18.76 -9.07 -0.07
N ARG A 170 18.11 -8.58 -1.14
CA ARG A 170 16.64 -8.54 -1.21
C ARG A 170 16.05 -9.95 -1.27
N LEU A 171 16.64 -10.85 -2.06
CA LEU A 171 16.17 -12.22 -2.14
C LEU A 171 16.37 -12.96 -0.81
N LYS A 172 17.51 -12.75 -0.13
CA LYS A 172 17.76 -13.31 1.22
C LYS A 172 16.72 -12.82 2.22
N MET A 173 16.45 -11.53 2.25
CA MET A 173 15.43 -10.91 3.11
C MET A 173 14.05 -11.54 2.90
N VAL A 174 13.59 -11.66 1.64
CA VAL A 174 12.30 -12.30 1.31
C VAL A 174 12.27 -13.76 1.75
N CYS A 175 13.35 -14.51 1.56
CA CYS A 175 13.46 -15.88 2.05
C CYS A 175 13.37 -15.98 3.58
N TYR A 176 14.00 -15.05 4.31
CA TYR A 176 13.91 -15.03 5.77
C TYR A 176 12.50 -14.71 6.27
N TYR A 177 11.78 -13.77 5.64
CA TYR A 177 10.36 -13.58 5.98
C TYR A 177 9.53 -14.83 5.70
N ALA A 178 9.77 -15.51 4.58
CA ALA A 178 9.07 -16.76 4.26
C ALA A 178 9.42 -17.91 5.24
N LEU A 179 10.68 -18.04 5.66
CA LEU A 179 11.09 -19.01 6.69
C LEU A 179 10.43 -18.70 8.02
N ALA A 180 10.48 -17.44 8.47
CA ALA A 180 9.85 -16.99 9.70
C ALA A 180 8.35 -17.32 9.73
N LYS A 181 7.67 -17.05 8.62
CA LYS A 181 6.25 -17.37 8.49
C LYS A 181 5.98 -18.87 8.44
N SER A 182 6.88 -19.64 7.84
CA SER A 182 6.79 -21.11 7.81
C SER A 182 6.82 -21.67 9.23
N TYR A 183 7.81 -21.26 10.04
CA TYR A 183 7.92 -21.70 11.43
C TYR A 183 6.76 -21.19 12.32
N ASP A 184 6.25 -19.96 12.08
CA ASP A 184 5.03 -19.46 12.75
C ASP A 184 3.83 -20.39 12.51
N GLN A 185 3.62 -20.83 11.26
CA GLN A 185 2.53 -21.76 10.92
C GLN A 185 2.74 -23.17 11.48
N LEU A 186 4.00 -23.60 11.63
CA LEU A 186 4.36 -24.86 12.29
C LEU A 186 4.36 -24.77 13.83
N ASN A 187 4.04 -23.60 14.39
CA ASN A 187 4.07 -23.27 15.83
C ASN A 187 5.47 -23.37 16.48
N ASP A 188 6.55 -23.29 15.70
CA ASP A 188 7.91 -23.14 16.21
C ASP A 188 8.21 -21.64 16.40
N ILE A 189 7.84 -21.13 17.57
CA ILE A 189 7.93 -19.70 17.90
C ILE A 189 9.38 -19.22 17.91
N GLU A 190 10.31 -20.05 18.39
CA GLU A 190 11.72 -19.69 18.51
C GLU A 190 12.34 -19.47 17.13
N GLN A 191 12.18 -20.43 16.22
CA GLN A 191 12.70 -20.29 14.87
C GLN A 191 12.00 -19.18 14.09
N ALA A 192 10.68 -19.01 14.26
CA ALA A 192 9.96 -17.91 13.65
C ALA A 192 10.57 -16.56 14.04
N VAL A 193 10.80 -16.32 15.33
CA VAL A 193 11.42 -15.09 15.84
C VAL A 193 12.84 -14.89 15.30
N ASN A 194 13.66 -15.95 15.26
CA ASN A 194 15.03 -15.87 14.76
C ASN A 194 15.07 -15.42 13.28
N TYR A 195 14.21 -15.98 12.43
CA TYR A 195 14.14 -15.56 11.04
C TYR A 195 13.51 -14.18 10.84
N TYR A 196 12.52 -13.79 11.66
CA TYR A 196 12.02 -12.40 11.64
C TYR A 196 13.15 -11.42 12.00
N LYS A 197 13.98 -11.71 13.01
CA LYS A 197 15.15 -10.89 13.35
C LYS A 197 16.11 -10.75 12.17
N LEU A 198 16.44 -11.84 11.49
CA LEU A 198 17.33 -11.83 10.32
C LEU A 198 16.75 -11.02 9.14
N ALA A 199 15.47 -11.23 8.83
CA ALA A 199 14.78 -10.52 7.74
C ALA A 199 14.77 -9.01 8.00
N ASN A 200 14.31 -8.62 9.19
CA ASN A 200 14.19 -7.22 9.60
C ASN A 200 15.56 -6.52 9.71
N LYS A 201 16.61 -7.23 10.16
CA LYS A 201 17.99 -6.70 10.16
C LYS A 201 18.47 -6.38 8.74
N LEU A 202 18.22 -7.27 7.77
CA LEU A 202 18.57 -7.00 6.37
C LEU A 202 17.75 -5.85 5.79
N GLN A 203 16.45 -5.78 6.10
CA GLN A 203 15.61 -4.68 5.61
C GLN A 203 16.07 -3.33 6.15
N LEU A 204 16.43 -3.26 7.44
CA LEU A 204 16.94 -2.04 8.06
C LEU A 204 18.27 -1.57 7.44
N GLN A 205 19.13 -2.49 7.00
CA GLN A 205 20.37 -2.17 6.27
C GLN A 205 20.11 -1.54 4.89
N LEU A 206 18.93 -1.74 4.31
CA LEU A 206 18.52 -1.14 3.03
C LEU A 206 17.87 0.24 3.21
N SER A 207 17.59 0.66 4.44
CA SER A 207 16.99 1.96 4.75
C SER A 207 18.04 3.07 4.72
N SER A 208 17.71 4.21 4.12
CA SER A 208 18.63 5.36 3.98
C SER A 208 18.37 6.51 4.96
N PHE A 209 17.36 6.41 5.83
CA PHE A 209 16.98 7.45 6.78
C PHE A 209 16.49 6.86 8.12
N ASN A 210 16.38 7.70 9.15
CA ASN A 210 15.82 7.35 10.46
C ASN A 210 14.48 8.07 10.68
N THR A 211 13.53 7.41 11.35
CA THR A 211 12.19 7.93 11.68
C THR A 211 12.21 9.28 12.41
N GLU A 212 13.22 9.54 13.24
CA GLU A 212 13.37 10.81 13.96
C GLU A 212 13.44 12.03 13.02
N GLN A 213 13.97 11.84 11.80
CA GLN A 213 14.04 12.87 10.77
C GLN A 213 12.65 13.33 10.28
N LEU A 214 11.58 12.59 10.59
CA LEU A 214 10.20 12.99 10.31
C LEU A 214 9.65 14.01 11.33
N THR A 215 10.26 14.15 12.50
CA THR A 215 9.75 15.02 13.57
C THR A 215 9.52 16.47 13.12
N PRO A 216 10.48 17.13 12.41
CA PRO A 216 10.27 18.50 11.95
C PRO A 216 9.09 18.64 10.99
N PHE A 217 8.85 17.62 10.14
CA PHE A 217 7.70 17.58 9.23
C PHE A 217 6.37 17.47 9.98
N TYR A 218 6.28 16.62 10.99
CA TYR A 218 5.06 16.49 11.80
C TYR A 218 4.77 17.77 12.60
N GLN A 219 5.81 18.40 13.16
CA GLN A 219 5.68 19.68 13.84
C GLN A 219 5.26 20.80 12.89
N SER A 220 5.75 20.81 11.64
CA SER A 220 5.33 21.80 10.65
C SER A 220 3.89 21.60 10.22
N ILE A 221 3.40 20.36 10.09
CA ILE A 221 1.98 20.08 9.84
C ILE A 221 1.11 20.73 10.92
N MET A 222 1.41 20.49 12.20
CA MET A 222 0.65 21.07 13.30
C MET A 222 0.73 22.61 13.31
N ARG A 223 1.90 23.18 13.02
CA ARG A 223 2.13 24.62 12.99
C ARG A 223 1.31 25.34 11.93
N TYR A 224 1.26 24.79 10.71
CA TYR A 224 0.54 25.40 9.58
C TYR A 224 -0.95 25.05 9.55
N ASN A 225 -1.43 24.22 10.48
CA ASN A 225 -2.83 23.85 10.60
C ASN A 225 -3.40 24.13 12.01
N PRO A 226 -3.26 25.34 12.56
CA PRO A 226 -3.80 25.63 13.88
C PRO A 226 -5.33 25.53 13.88
N LYS A 227 -5.94 25.23 15.04
CA LYS A 227 -7.40 25.16 15.21
C LYS A 227 -8.14 26.40 14.66
N SER A 228 -7.54 27.58 14.78
CA SER A 228 -8.10 28.84 14.27
C SER A 228 -8.29 28.85 12.75
N LEU A 229 -7.49 28.09 11.99
CA LEU A 229 -7.63 27.98 10.53
C LEU A 229 -9.01 27.43 10.17
N PHE A 230 -9.45 26.38 10.86
CA PHE A 230 -10.69 25.68 10.54
C PHE A 230 -11.94 26.37 11.10
N ALA A 231 -11.80 27.27 12.08
CA ALA A 231 -12.91 28.08 12.58
C ALA A 231 -13.50 29.02 11.52
N THR A 232 -12.74 29.31 10.46
CA THR A 232 -13.17 30.17 9.35
C THR A 232 -14.00 29.43 8.29
N ILE A 233 -14.03 28.09 8.33
CA ILE A 233 -14.78 27.29 7.37
C ILE A 233 -16.27 27.47 7.61
N LYS A 234 -16.97 28.05 6.63
CA LYS A 234 -18.41 28.26 6.72
C LYS A 234 -19.15 26.92 6.75
N PRO A 235 -20.10 26.73 7.68
CA PRO A 235 -20.99 25.58 7.63
C PRO A 235 -21.85 25.63 6.36
N GLY A 236 -22.22 24.46 5.84
CA GLY A 236 -23.14 24.34 4.70
C GLY A 236 -22.51 24.02 3.34
N PHE A 237 -21.21 23.72 3.27
CA PHE A 237 -20.64 23.13 2.05
C PHE A 237 -21.35 21.79 1.76
N THR A 238 -21.92 21.67 0.56
CA THR A 238 -22.53 20.43 0.07
C THR A 238 -21.80 20.01 -1.20
N GLY A 239 -21.15 18.85 -1.15
CA GLY A 239 -20.59 18.19 -2.32
C GLY A 239 -21.61 17.23 -2.93
N THR A 240 -21.46 16.91 -4.22
CA THR A 240 -22.23 15.83 -4.87
C THR A 240 -21.86 14.45 -4.34
N VAL A 241 -20.70 14.34 -3.71
CA VAL A 241 -20.15 13.14 -3.07
C VAL A 241 -19.57 13.56 -1.71
N THR A 242 -19.65 12.66 -0.74
CA THR A 242 -18.96 12.74 0.55
C THR A 242 -17.70 11.90 0.51
N PRO A 243 -16.50 12.51 0.51
CA PRO A 243 -15.24 11.78 0.66
C PRO A 243 -15.14 11.17 2.07
N VAL A 244 -14.89 9.86 2.14
CA VAL A 244 -14.66 9.15 3.40
C VAL A 244 -13.23 8.64 3.42
N PHE A 245 -12.46 9.02 4.41
CA PHE A 245 -11.06 8.62 4.53
C PHE A 245 -10.91 7.65 5.69
N ILE A 246 -10.42 6.45 5.41
CA ILE A 246 -10.05 5.49 6.45
C ILE A 246 -8.56 5.62 6.69
N ILE A 247 -8.22 6.19 7.84
CA ILE A 247 -6.85 6.51 8.26
C ILE A 247 -6.43 5.68 9.46
N GLY A 248 -5.13 5.72 9.78
CA GLY A 248 -4.56 5.08 10.95
C GLY A 248 -3.16 4.57 10.69
N MET A 249 -2.69 3.65 11.54
CA MET A 249 -1.42 2.98 11.32
C MET A 249 -1.52 1.89 10.23
N PRO A 250 -0.46 1.66 9.45
CA PRO A 250 -0.34 0.45 8.63
C PRO A 250 -0.64 -0.80 9.47
N ARG A 251 -1.38 -1.75 8.90
CA ARG A 251 -1.79 -3.01 9.58
C ARG A 251 -2.76 -2.84 10.78
N SER A 252 -3.38 -1.67 10.97
CA SER A 252 -4.44 -1.49 12.00
C SER A 252 -5.77 -2.18 11.67
N GLY A 253 -5.93 -2.71 10.45
CA GLY A 253 -7.17 -3.37 10.01
C GLY A 253 -8.02 -2.53 9.03
N SER A 254 -7.49 -1.43 8.51
CA SER A 254 -8.22 -0.48 7.65
C SER A 254 -8.83 -1.12 6.40
N THR A 255 -8.18 -2.14 5.83
CA THR A 255 -8.74 -2.90 4.70
C THR A 255 -10.00 -3.67 5.08
N LEU A 256 -10.10 -4.20 6.29
CA LEU A 256 -11.30 -4.90 6.75
C LEU A 256 -12.48 -3.93 6.81
N LEU A 257 -12.29 -2.79 7.48
CA LEU A 257 -13.32 -1.76 7.60
C LEU A 257 -13.73 -1.23 6.22
N GLU A 258 -12.77 -1.01 5.32
CA GLU A 258 -13.05 -0.64 3.93
C GLU A 258 -13.94 -1.65 3.24
N GLN A 259 -13.64 -2.97 3.32
CA GLN A 259 -14.47 -3.99 2.68
C GLN A 259 -15.88 -4.05 3.27
N MET A 260 -16.02 -3.85 4.58
CA MET A 260 -17.34 -3.75 5.23
C MET A 260 -18.13 -2.55 4.71
N LEU A 261 -17.53 -1.36 4.67
CA LEU A 261 -18.21 -0.16 4.18
C LEU A 261 -18.49 -0.23 2.67
N ALA A 262 -17.54 -0.71 1.86
CA ALA A 262 -17.68 -0.84 0.41
C ALA A 262 -18.66 -1.95 -0.03
N SER A 263 -19.19 -2.71 0.93
CA SER A 263 -20.32 -3.62 0.72
C SER A 263 -21.67 -2.91 0.84
N HIS A 264 -21.74 -1.72 1.42
CA HIS A 264 -22.95 -0.91 1.49
C HIS A 264 -23.34 -0.35 0.11
N SER A 265 -24.65 -0.26 -0.19
CA SER A 265 -25.17 0.16 -1.50
C SER A 265 -24.78 1.60 -1.89
N GLU A 266 -24.63 2.49 -0.92
CA GLU A 266 -24.23 3.89 -1.09
C GLU A 266 -22.72 4.17 -1.08
N PHE A 267 -21.87 3.13 -0.99
CA PHE A 267 -20.43 3.30 -0.86
C PHE A 267 -19.68 2.69 -2.05
N ALA A 268 -18.62 3.35 -2.46
CA ALA A 268 -17.59 2.80 -3.33
C ALA A 268 -16.20 3.18 -2.79
N SER A 269 -15.16 2.49 -3.22
CA SER A 269 -13.78 2.72 -2.75
C SER A 269 -12.82 2.95 -3.89
N LEU A 270 -11.88 3.87 -3.67
CA LEU A 270 -10.68 4.09 -4.48
C LEU A 270 -9.53 3.14 -4.09
N GLY A 271 -9.64 2.44 -2.95
CA GLY A 271 -8.50 1.73 -2.36
C GLY A 271 -7.48 2.69 -1.75
N GLU A 272 -6.20 2.32 -1.85
CA GLU A 272 -5.06 3.18 -1.49
C GLU A 272 -4.76 4.16 -2.62
N ASP A 273 -5.40 5.32 -2.58
CA ASP A 273 -5.25 6.35 -3.61
C ASP A 273 -4.42 7.54 -3.10
N ARG A 274 -3.33 7.84 -3.81
CA ARG A 274 -2.35 8.87 -3.45
C ARG A 274 -2.60 10.22 -4.12
N CYS A 275 -3.74 10.44 -4.79
CA CYS A 275 -4.02 11.66 -5.56
C CYS A 275 -3.86 12.94 -4.72
N ILE A 276 -4.26 12.91 -3.44
CA ILE A 276 -4.04 14.04 -2.53
C ILE A 276 -2.55 14.38 -2.41
N SER A 277 -1.72 13.41 -2.00
CA SER A 277 -0.29 13.63 -1.77
C SER A 277 0.53 13.82 -3.04
N SER A 278 0.11 13.25 -4.17
CA SER A 278 0.93 13.22 -5.40
C SER A 278 0.54 14.26 -6.43
N GLN A 279 -0.75 14.61 -6.53
CA GLN A 279 -1.26 15.52 -7.56
C GLN A 279 -1.76 16.83 -6.95
N VAL A 280 -2.59 16.75 -5.91
CA VAL A 280 -3.17 17.95 -5.29
C VAL A 280 -2.11 18.77 -4.58
N VAL A 281 -1.28 18.14 -3.75
CA VAL A 281 -0.15 18.81 -3.08
C VAL A 281 0.82 19.40 -4.11
N ALA A 282 1.29 18.60 -5.08
CA ALA A 282 2.22 19.06 -6.10
C ALA A 282 1.67 20.27 -6.90
N PHE A 283 0.37 20.27 -7.22
CA PHE A 283 -0.29 21.41 -7.85
C PHE A 283 -0.23 22.66 -6.98
N ILE A 284 -0.59 22.55 -5.69
CA ILE A 284 -0.57 23.68 -4.75
C ILE A 284 0.86 24.21 -4.56
N GLU A 285 1.85 23.34 -4.39
CA GLU A 285 3.27 23.74 -4.28
C GLU A 285 3.72 24.47 -5.54
N GLN A 286 3.33 23.99 -6.73
CA GLN A 286 3.65 24.63 -7.99
C GLN A 286 3.04 26.04 -8.11
N GLN A 287 1.80 26.24 -7.67
CA GLN A 287 1.12 27.53 -7.73
C GLN A 287 1.65 28.53 -6.69
N THR A 288 1.89 28.05 -5.47
CA THR A 288 2.31 28.89 -4.33
C THR A 288 3.82 29.10 -4.24
N LYS A 289 4.61 28.23 -4.88
CA LYS A 289 6.08 28.14 -4.72
C LYS A 289 6.54 27.84 -3.29
N LEU A 290 5.65 27.34 -2.45
CA LEU A 290 5.93 26.94 -1.08
C LEU A 290 5.80 25.42 -0.97
N PRO A 291 6.65 24.74 -0.17
CA PRO A 291 6.50 23.31 0.06
C PRO A 291 5.32 23.00 0.98
N TYR A 292 4.80 21.78 0.93
CA TYR A 292 3.86 21.28 1.91
C TYR A 292 4.57 21.02 3.25
N PRO A 293 3.97 21.39 4.41
CA PRO A 293 2.63 21.96 4.60
C PRO A 293 2.56 23.50 4.61
N GLU A 294 3.67 24.21 4.40
CA GLU A 294 3.71 25.69 4.44
C GLU A 294 2.78 26.36 3.42
N CYS A 295 2.63 25.73 2.25
CA CYS A 295 1.72 26.18 1.19
C CYS A 295 0.26 26.36 1.64
N ILE A 296 -0.17 25.73 2.74
CA ILE A 296 -1.50 25.87 3.31
C ILE A 296 -1.79 27.33 3.69
N SER A 297 -0.78 28.07 4.14
CA SER A 297 -0.89 29.49 4.51
C SER A 297 -1.20 30.41 3.31
N ALA A 298 -0.93 29.95 2.10
CA ALA A 298 -1.12 30.70 0.85
C ALA A 298 -2.37 30.26 0.06
N LEU A 299 -3.23 29.42 0.64
CA LEU A 299 -4.45 28.96 -0.02
C LEU A 299 -5.46 30.10 -0.18
N THR A 300 -5.79 30.42 -1.43
CA THR A 300 -6.90 31.31 -1.78
C THR A 300 -8.16 30.50 -2.11
N PRO A 301 -9.37 31.10 -2.05
CA PRO A 301 -10.60 30.41 -2.47
C PRO A 301 -10.50 29.82 -3.89
N GLN A 302 -9.88 30.54 -4.83
CA GLN A 302 -9.67 30.07 -6.20
C GLN A 302 -8.76 28.83 -6.25
N LEU A 303 -7.66 28.85 -5.49
CA LEU A 303 -6.72 27.73 -5.45
C LEU A 303 -7.36 26.49 -4.80
N ILE A 304 -8.19 26.69 -3.78
CA ILE A 304 -9.00 25.63 -3.15
C ILE A 304 -9.96 25.00 -4.19
N GLU A 305 -10.68 25.80 -4.98
CA GLU A 305 -11.56 25.27 -6.03
C GLU A 305 -10.79 24.44 -7.07
N GLN A 306 -9.63 24.93 -7.52
CA GLN A 306 -8.80 24.23 -8.50
C GLN A 306 -8.23 22.92 -7.96
N ALA A 307 -7.71 22.94 -6.73
CA ALA A 307 -7.22 21.76 -6.03
C ALA A 307 -8.34 20.73 -5.77
N ARG A 308 -9.53 21.20 -5.39
CA ARG A 308 -10.73 20.36 -5.25
C ARG A 308 -11.12 19.70 -6.57
N ALA A 309 -11.04 20.42 -7.68
CA ALA A 309 -11.38 19.89 -9.00
C ALA A 309 -10.50 18.70 -9.40
N LEU A 310 -9.21 18.72 -9.06
CA LEU A 310 -8.28 17.61 -9.30
C LEU A 310 -8.73 16.32 -8.60
N TYR A 311 -8.98 16.39 -7.29
CA TYR A 311 -9.44 15.22 -6.55
C TYR A 311 -10.86 14.79 -6.99
N THR A 312 -11.73 15.74 -7.31
CA THR A 312 -13.07 15.45 -7.83
C THR A 312 -13.02 14.72 -9.17
N ALA A 313 -12.10 15.09 -10.06
CA ALA A 313 -11.87 14.37 -11.31
C ALA A 313 -11.43 12.93 -11.05
N ARG A 314 -10.55 12.71 -10.07
CA ARG A 314 -10.15 11.36 -9.65
C ARG A 314 -11.32 10.54 -9.09
N LEU A 315 -12.15 11.12 -8.22
CA LEU A 315 -13.36 10.45 -7.71
C LEU A 315 -14.30 10.02 -8.84
N LYS A 316 -14.43 10.84 -9.89
CA LYS A 316 -15.30 10.54 -11.05
C LYS A 316 -14.78 9.40 -11.95
N GLN A 317 -13.48 9.10 -11.91
CA GLN A 317 -12.91 7.98 -12.66
C GLN A 317 -13.22 6.63 -12.01
N ALA A 318 -13.42 6.61 -10.68
CA ALA A 318 -13.73 5.38 -9.97
C ALA A 318 -15.20 4.99 -10.18
N LYS A 319 -15.40 3.92 -10.96
CA LYS A 319 -16.72 3.34 -11.18
C LYS A 319 -16.96 2.13 -10.27
N PRO A 320 -18.15 1.99 -9.66
CA PRO A 320 -19.26 2.94 -9.69
C PRO A 320 -19.00 4.16 -8.80
N ILE A 321 -19.52 5.33 -9.19
CA ILE A 321 -19.57 6.52 -8.31
C ILE A 321 -20.78 6.36 -7.39
N ARG A 322 -20.58 6.58 -6.09
CA ARG A 322 -21.64 6.50 -5.08
C ARG A 322 -21.63 7.75 -4.19
N ALA A 323 -22.65 7.90 -3.35
CA ALA A 323 -22.80 9.04 -2.45
C ALA A 323 -21.59 9.19 -1.50
N PHE A 324 -21.04 8.08 -1.04
CA PHE A 324 -19.83 8.03 -0.23
C PHE A 324 -18.69 7.37 -1.00
N MET A 325 -17.59 8.10 -1.19
CA MET A 325 -16.40 7.59 -1.87
C MET A 325 -15.27 7.43 -0.86
N ILE A 326 -14.88 6.18 -0.62
CA ILE A 326 -13.82 5.81 0.31
C ILE A 326 -12.46 6.01 -0.35
N ASN A 327 -11.55 6.72 0.33
CA ASN A 327 -10.12 6.62 0.10
C ASN A 327 -9.49 6.01 1.35
N LYS A 328 -9.07 4.75 1.23
CA LYS A 328 -8.40 4.02 2.30
C LYS A 328 -6.91 4.06 2.02
N LEU A 329 -6.25 5.14 2.43
CA LEU A 329 -4.81 5.24 2.52
C LEU A 329 -4.45 5.66 3.95
N PRO A 330 -3.89 4.75 4.78
CA PRO A 330 -3.68 5.02 6.21
C PRO A 330 -2.96 6.34 6.47
N ALA A 331 -1.93 6.65 5.68
CA ALA A 331 -1.10 7.84 5.79
C ALA A 331 -1.81 9.17 5.47
N ASN A 332 -3.06 9.16 4.98
CA ASN A 332 -3.82 10.39 4.75
C ASN A 332 -4.02 11.22 6.02
N TYR A 333 -3.79 10.67 7.22
CA TYR A 333 -3.77 11.45 8.47
C TYR A 333 -2.74 12.61 8.43
N GLN A 334 -1.72 12.55 7.56
CA GLN A 334 -0.74 13.63 7.37
C GLN A 334 -1.32 14.82 6.58
N SER A 335 -2.45 14.63 5.90
CA SER A 335 -3.08 15.60 5.00
C SER A 335 -4.48 16.04 5.44
N LEU A 336 -4.92 15.73 6.67
CA LEU A 336 -6.30 16.01 7.11
C LEU A 336 -6.68 17.48 6.99
N GLY A 337 -5.78 18.38 7.41
CA GLY A 337 -6.03 19.82 7.33
C GLY A 337 -6.32 20.28 5.89
N LEU A 338 -5.46 19.90 4.94
CA LEU A 338 -5.68 20.20 3.52
C LEU A 338 -6.97 19.56 3.01
N ILE A 339 -7.19 18.27 3.28
CA ILE A 339 -8.40 17.56 2.82
C ILE A 339 -9.66 18.25 3.33
N TYR A 340 -9.68 18.67 4.59
CA TYR A 340 -10.86 19.31 5.19
C TYR A 340 -11.10 20.74 4.66
N LEU A 341 -10.04 21.48 4.32
CA LEU A 341 -10.16 22.77 3.62
C LEU A 341 -10.75 22.60 2.22
N LEU A 342 -10.36 21.54 1.51
CA LEU A 342 -10.91 21.22 0.19
C LEU A 342 -12.34 20.68 0.29
N PHE A 343 -12.61 19.80 1.25
CA PHE A 343 -13.91 19.12 1.41
C PHE A 343 -14.37 19.22 2.86
N PRO A 344 -15.06 20.31 3.25
CA PRO A 344 -15.60 20.45 4.61
C PRO A 344 -16.64 19.37 4.99
N ASN A 345 -17.22 18.67 4.01
CA ASN A 345 -18.10 17.52 4.25
C ASN A 345 -17.35 16.19 4.36
N ALA A 346 -16.01 16.16 4.21
CA ALA A 346 -15.23 14.94 4.33
C ALA A 346 -15.35 14.32 5.73
N LYS A 347 -15.33 12.99 5.77
CA LYS A 347 -15.41 12.20 7.00
C LYS A 347 -14.14 11.39 7.16
N PHE A 348 -13.53 11.44 8.35
CA PHE A 348 -12.32 10.71 8.67
C PHE A 348 -12.66 9.64 9.70
N ILE A 349 -12.38 8.38 9.36
CA ILE A 349 -12.48 7.27 10.29
C ILE A 349 -11.06 6.86 10.67
N ASN A 350 -10.69 7.13 11.92
CA ASN A 350 -9.40 6.77 12.46
C ASN A 350 -9.46 5.39 13.11
N LEU A 351 -8.92 4.40 12.41
CA LEU A 351 -8.90 3.03 12.91
C LEU A 351 -7.68 2.80 13.79
N GLN A 352 -7.94 2.64 15.09
CA GLN A 352 -6.98 2.32 16.12
C GLN A 352 -6.97 0.83 16.40
N ARG A 353 -5.82 0.30 16.79
CA ARG A 353 -5.63 -1.10 17.17
C ARG A 353 -4.59 -1.14 18.28
N ASP A 354 -4.61 -2.19 19.11
CA ASP A 354 -3.57 -2.41 20.11
C ASP A 354 -2.16 -2.21 19.52
N PHE A 355 -1.31 -1.50 20.26
CA PHE A 355 0.02 -1.13 19.81
C PHE A 355 0.87 -2.39 19.53
N ASN A 356 0.86 -3.36 20.44
CA ASN A 356 1.67 -4.57 20.30
C ASN A 356 1.18 -5.45 19.15
N ALA A 357 -0.14 -5.56 18.97
CA ALA A 357 -0.75 -6.24 17.84
C ALA A 357 -0.36 -5.61 16.50
N THR A 358 -0.34 -4.28 16.44
CA THR A 358 0.05 -3.52 15.25
C THR A 358 1.55 -3.63 14.99
N ALA A 359 2.38 -3.42 16.02
CA ALA A 359 3.83 -3.50 15.96
C ALA A 359 4.29 -4.89 15.51
N TRP A 360 3.75 -5.96 16.10
CA TRP A 360 4.03 -7.33 15.68
C TRP A 360 3.55 -7.57 14.25
N SER A 361 2.36 -7.09 13.87
CA SER A 361 1.87 -7.26 12.50
C SER A 361 2.72 -6.54 11.47
N VAL A 362 3.31 -5.40 11.79
CA VAL A 362 4.26 -4.71 10.91
C VAL A 362 5.56 -5.51 10.85
N TYR A 363 6.17 -5.80 12.00
CA TYR A 363 7.45 -6.50 12.10
C TYR A 363 7.48 -7.91 11.47
N SER A 364 6.34 -8.62 11.50
CA SER A 364 6.20 -9.98 10.97
C SER A 364 5.81 -10.04 9.48
N ASN A 365 5.76 -8.92 8.77
CA ASN A 365 5.42 -8.90 7.35
C ASN A 365 6.49 -8.18 6.52
N TYR A 366 6.65 -8.65 5.29
CA TYR A 366 7.51 -8.01 4.30
C TYR A 366 6.78 -6.82 3.66
N PHE A 367 7.43 -5.65 3.69
CA PHE A 367 7.04 -4.45 2.94
C PHE A 367 8.05 -4.19 1.82
N ALA A 368 7.59 -3.79 0.64
CA ALA A 368 8.48 -3.55 -0.50
C ALA A 368 9.37 -2.32 -0.28
N GLU A 369 8.85 -1.34 0.47
CA GLU A 369 9.51 -0.11 0.86
C GLU A 369 10.51 -0.37 2.00
N ASN A 370 11.71 0.21 1.87
CA ASN A 370 12.77 0.10 2.88
C ASN A 370 12.66 1.26 3.88
N GLU A 371 11.52 1.35 4.55
CA GLU A 371 11.29 2.33 5.61
C GLU A 371 11.66 1.69 6.97
N PRO A 372 12.45 2.37 7.81
CA PRO A 372 12.96 1.80 9.06
C PRO A 372 11.84 1.39 10.03
N TYR A 373 10.74 2.14 10.08
CA TYR A 373 9.58 1.83 10.93
C TYR A 373 8.74 0.64 10.45
N PHE A 374 9.03 0.04 9.28
CA PHE A 374 8.42 -1.23 8.88
C PHE A 374 9.19 -2.46 9.37
N CYS A 375 10.46 -2.29 9.75
CA CYS A 375 11.33 -3.41 10.10
C CYS A 375 12.04 -3.27 11.45
N SER A 376 11.99 -2.11 12.10
CA SER A 376 12.52 -1.91 13.45
C SER A 376 11.40 -1.50 14.40
N LEU A 377 11.29 -2.20 15.53
CA LEU A 377 10.25 -1.94 16.53
C LEU A 377 10.45 -0.60 17.26
N SER A 378 11.70 -0.17 17.48
CA SER A 378 11.99 1.15 18.06
C SER A 378 11.64 2.28 17.10
N GLU A 379 11.97 2.12 15.82
CA GLU A 379 11.59 3.04 14.76
C GLU A 379 10.07 3.10 14.61
N PHE A 380 9.40 1.93 14.67
CA PHE A 380 7.94 1.87 14.67
C PHE A 380 7.32 2.58 15.88
N LYS A 381 7.89 2.44 17.10
CA LYS A 381 7.42 3.18 18.28
C LYS A 381 7.52 4.68 18.07
N ARG A 382 8.65 5.18 17.54
CA ARG A 382 8.83 6.61 17.21
C ARG A 382 7.78 7.08 16.20
N TYR A 383 7.55 6.29 15.14
CA TYR A 383 6.54 6.61 14.12
C TYR A 383 5.13 6.64 14.70
N TYR A 384 4.81 5.66 15.56
CA TYR A 384 3.53 5.59 16.28
C TYR A 384 3.31 6.81 17.17
N ASP A 385 4.34 7.29 17.87
CA ASP A 385 4.26 8.48 18.72
C ASP A 385 4.01 9.76 17.91
N LEU A 386 4.69 9.91 16.75
CA LEU A 386 4.43 10.99 15.81
C LEU A 386 2.98 10.98 15.32
N TYR A 387 2.46 9.81 14.98
CA TYR A 387 1.06 9.63 14.61
C TYR A 387 0.09 9.99 15.74
N GLN A 388 0.33 9.52 16.97
CA GLN A 388 -0.51 9.82 18.13
C GLN A 388 -0.55 11.32 18.43
N GLY A 389 0.61 11.98 18.39
CA GLY A 389 0.70 13.43 18.53
C GLY A 389 -0.10 14.16 17.46
N LEU A 390 0.01 13.74 16.20
CA LEU A 390 -0.70 14.37 15.09
C LEU A 390 -2.21 14.13 15.14
N MET A 391 -2.66 12.92 15.48
CA MET A 391 -4.08 12.64 15.67
C MET A 391 -4.67 13.40 16.86
N THR A 392 -3.91 13.59 17.94
CA THR A 392 -4.33 14.44 19.08
C THR A 392 -4.57 15.88 18.62
N HIS A 393 -3.66 16.43 17.81
CA HIS A 393 -3.83 17.75 17.21
C HIS A 393 -5.10 17.82 16.34
N TRP A 394 -5.34 16.82 15.48
CA TRP A 394 -6.52 16.80 14.62
C TRP A 394 -7.84 16.67 15.38
N GLN A 395 -7.89 15.84 16.43
CA GLN A 395 -9.07 15.73 17.29
C GLN A 395 -9.41 17.07 17.98
N GLN A 396 -8.42 17.92 18.26
CA GLN A 396 -8.66 19.24 18.82
C GLN A 396 -9.07 20.28 17.75
N ALA A 397 -8.52 20.16 16.54
CA ALA A 397 -8.70 21.11 15.45
C ALA A 397 -10.01 20.92 14.69
N ILE A 398 -10.42 19.67 14.41
CA ILE A 398 -11.59 19.31 13.59
C ILE A 398 -12.41 18.12 14.19
N PRO A 399 -12.81 18.18 15.48
CA PRO A 399 -13.41 17.05 16.20
C PRO A 399 -14.65 16.44 15.54
N SER A 400 -15.49 17.26 14.90
CA SER A 400 -16.74 16.79 14.28
C SER A 400 -16.53 16.00 12.98
N ALA A 401 -15.32 16.06 12.40
CA ALA A 401 -14.98 15.40 11.16
C ALA A 401 -14.30 14.04 11.37
N ILE A 402 -13.94 13.67 12.60
CA ILE A 402 -13.16 12.47 12.91
C ILE A 402 -13.95 11.54 13.84
N LEU A 403 -13.98 10.25 13.50
CA LEU A 403 -14.46 9.18 14.36
C LEU A 403 -13.32 8.21 14.65
N ASP A 404 -13.02 8.00 15.93
CA ASP A 404 -12.14 6.90 16.35
C ASP A 404 -12.91 5.58 16.39
N VAL A 405 -12.34 4.55 15.77
CA VAL A 405 -12.86 3.18 15.76
C VAL A 405 -11.77 2.25 16.27
N HIS A 406 -12.09 1.37 17.22
CA HIS A 406 -11.14 0.37 17.70
C HIS A 406 -11.32 -0.95 16.96
N TYR A 407 -10.22 -1.50 16.44
CA TYR A 407 -10.20 -2.76 15.71
C TYR A 407 -10.71 -3.92 16.57
N GLU A 408 -10.35 -3.96 17.85
CA GLU A 408 -10.79 -5.00 18.78
C GLU A 408 -12.32 -5.03 18.90
N GLN A 409 -12.96 -3.86 19.01
CA GLN A 409 -14.42 -3.72 19.04
C GLN A 409 -15.05 -4.06 17.68
N LEU A 410 -14.42 -3.66 16.57
CA LEU A 410 -14.87 -4.03 15.23
C LEU A 410 -14.91 -5.55 15.03
N ILE A 411 -14.00 -6.29 15.67
CA ILE A 411 -13.98 -7.76 15.61
C ILE A 411 -14.96 -8.39 16.59
N SER A 412 -15.00 -7.95 17.86
CA SER A 412 -15.84 -8.56 18.89
C SER A 412 -17.32 -8.20 18.76
N GLU A 413 -17.62 -6.97 18.33
CA GLU A 413 -18.95 -6.37 18.26
C GLU A 413 -19.17 -5.67 16.90
N PRO A 414 -19.04 -6.39 15.77
CA PRO A 414 -18.99 -5.79 14.43
C PRO A 414 -20.26 -5.02 14.09
N ARG A 415 -21.44 -5.55 14.46
CA ARG A 415 -22.72 -4.93 14.13
C ARG A 415 -22.90 -3.57 14.80
N ASP A 416 -22.60 -3.48 16.09
CA ASP A 416 -22.81 -2.24 16.84
C ASP A 416 -21.71 -1.21 16.55
N THR A 417 -20.47 -1.67 16.34
CA THR A 417 -19.39 -0.82 15.82
C THR A 417 -19.78 -0.20 14.47
N LEU A 418 -20.27 -1.01 13.52
CA LEU A 418 -20.69 -0.51 12.20
C LEU A 418 -21.89 0.45 12.29
N LYS A 419 -22.88 0.19 13.16
CA LYS A 419 -23.98 1.15 13.37
C LYS A 419 -23.47 2.51 13.83
N SER A 420 -22.51 2.54 14.75
CA SER A 420 -21.89 3.80 15.22
C SER A 420 -21.16 4.52 14.08
N VAL A 421 -20.42 3.77 13.25
CA VAL A 421 -19.77 4.31 12.05
C VAL A 421 -20.79 4.91 11.08
N PHE A 422 -21.86 4.19 10.73
CA PHE A 422 -22.89 4.70 9.81
C PHE A 422 -23.67 5.89 10.39
N THR A 423 -23.90 5.91 11.71
CA THR A 423 -24.49 7.07 12.41
C THR A 423 -23.62 8.31 12.25
N PHE A 424 -22.29 8.19 12.42
CA PHE A 424 -21.35 9.29 12.21
C PHE A 424 -21.29 9.76 10.75
N LEU A 425 -21.42 8.83 9.80
CA LEU A 425 -21.45 9.11 8.37
C LEU A 425 -22.80 9.71 7.92
N GLY A 426 -23.86 9.57 8.73
CA GLY A 426 -25.19 10.10 8.45
C GLY A 426 -26.03 9.23 7.51
N THR A 427 -25.82 7.91 7.51
CA THR A 427 -26.63 6.95 6.74
C THR A 427 -27.00 5.71 7.58
N ALA A 428 -27.94 4.90 7.10
CA ALA A 428 -28.40 3.70 7.77
C ALA A 428 -27.39 2.55 7.64
N PHE A 429 -27.40 1.62 8.59
CA PHE A 429 -26.62 0.38 8.47
C PHE A 429 -27.34 -0.63 7.56
N GLU A 430 -26.60 -1.24 6.64
CA GLU A 430 -27.06 -2.39 5.84
C GLU A 430 -26.41 -3.70 6.32
N ALA A 431 -27.21 -4.76 6.44
CA ALA A 431 -26.74 -6.06 6.94
C ALA A 431 -25.64 -6.70 6.06
N GLN A 432 -25.63 -6.40 4.75
CA GLN A 432 -24.65 -6.89 3.80
C GLN A 432 -23.21 -6.43 4.10
N CYS A 433 -23.04 -5.38 4.91
CA CYS A 433 -21.72 -4.94 5.41
C CYS A 433 -21.00 -6.01 6.23
N LEU A 434 -21.75 -6.93 6.88
CA LEU A 434 -21.19 -8.07 7.61
C LEU A 434 -20.79 -9.25 6.69
N ASP A 435 -21.28 -9.24 5.45
CA ASP A 435 -21.03 -10.24 4.41
C ASP A 435 -19.90 -9.84 3.45
N PHE A 436 -19.04 -8.90 3.86
CA PHE A 436 -17.95 -8.32 3.05
C PHE A 436 -17.04 -9.37 2.37
N TYR A 437 -16.83 -10.52 3.02
CA TYR A 437 -15.97 -11.60 2.54
C TYR A 437 -16.50 -12.28 1.27
N LYS A 438 -17.78 -12.08 0.92
CA LYS A 438 -18.40 -12.55 -0.33
C LYS A 438 -18.05 -11.66 -1.53
N SER A 439 -17.50 -10.47 -1.30
CA SER A 439 -17.08 -9.56 -2.36
C SER A 439 -16.01 -10.20 -3.24
N LYS A 440 -16.13 -10.01 -4.56
CA LYS A 440 -15.13 -10.40 -5.56
C LYS A 440 -14.29 -9.21 -6.06
N LYS A 441 -14.49 -8.02 -5.50
CA LYS A 441 -13.70 -6.83 -5.87
C LYS A 441 -12.22 -7.05 -5.56
N PRO A 442 -11.28 -6.56 -6.39
CA PRO A 442 -9.85 -6.77 -6.18
C PRO A 442 -9.37 -6.19 -4.84
N VAL A 443 -8.42 -6.87 -4.19
CA VAL A 443 -7.76 -6.40 -2.97
C VAL A 443 -6.26 -6.56 -3.13
N THR A 444 -5.52 -5.44 -3.09
CA THR A 444 -4.07 -5.39 -3.35
C THR A 444 -3.22 -5.36 -2.08
N THR A 445 -3.84 -5.26 -0.91
CA THR A 445 -3.10 -5.15 0.37
C THR A 445 -2.60 -6.51 0.85
N LEU A 446 -1.67 -6.51 1.81
CA LEU A 446 -1.21 -7.72 2.50
C LEU A 446 -2.35 -8.52 3.18
N SER A 447 -3.54 -7.94 3.33
CA SER A 447 -4.73 -8.61 3.88
C SER A 447 -5.58 -9.32 2.82
N LYS A 448 -5.16 -9.37 1.54
CA LYS A 448 -5.93 -9.89 0.39
C LYS A 448 -6.56 -11.28 0.61
N ALA A 449 -5.87 -12.20 1.27
CA ALA A 449 -6.42 -13.52 1.60
C ALA A 449 -7.30 -13.52 2.86
N ALA A 450 -6.98 -12.67 3.85
CA ALA A 450 -7.68 -12.64 5.13
C ALA A 450 -9.09 -12.06 5.02
N VAL A 451 -9.28 -11.02 4.19
CA VAL A 451 -10.59 -10.37 4.00
C VAL A 451 -11.58 -11.20 3.15
N ARG A 452 -11.15 -12.35 2.63
CA ARG A 452 -12.02 -13.33 1.93
C ARG A 452 -12.61 -14.38 2.86
N LYS A 453 -12.39 -14.24 4.17
CA LYS A 453 -12.93 -15.13 5.21
C LYS A 453 -13.86 -14.35 6.13
N PRO A 454 -14.88 -15.01 6.72
CA PRO A 454 -15.67 -14.43 7.79
C PRO A 454 -14.80 -13.94 8.95
N LEU A 455 -15.33 -13.01 9.74
CA LEU A 455 -14.67 -12.52 10.95
C LEU A 455 -14.33 -13.67 11.90
N HIS A 456 -13.15 -13.57 12.50
CA HIS A 456 -12.71 -14.50 13.53
C HIS A 456 -11.81 -13.80 14.56
N ASN A 457 -11.86 -14.25 15.81
CA ASN A 457 -11.05 -13.67 16.90
C ASN A 457 -9.56 -14.01 16.80
N ARG A 458 -9.17 -14.96 15.95
CA ARG A 458 -7.75 -15.35 15.79
C ARG A 458 -6.82 -14.16 15.49
N ALA A 459 -7.31 -13.13 14.79
CA ALA A 459 -6.51 -11.96 14.43
C ALA A 459 -6.16 -11.05 15.62
N ILE A 460 -6.97 -11.02 16.68
CA ILE A 460 -6.71 -10.26 17.91
C ILE A 460 -5.88 -11.06 18.92
N GLU A 461 -5.84 -12.39 18.79
CA GLU A 461 -5.08 -13.27 19.70
C GLU A 461 -3.71 -13.70 19.16
N HIS A 462 -3.52 -13.76 17.83
CA HIS A 462 -2.32 -14.36 17.24
C HIS A 462 -1.01 -13.73 17.74
N TRP A 463 -0.96 -12.41 17.92
CA TRP A 463 0.27 -11.74 18.36
C TRP A 463 0.66 -12.08 19.80
N LYS A 464 -0.30 -12.51 20.66
CA LYS A 464 -0.05 -12.79 22.08
C LYS A 464 0.95 -13.93 22.30
N ARG A 465 1.03 -14.90 21.37
CA ARG A 465 2.05 -15.97 21.44
C ARG A 465 3.48 -15.42 21.29
N PHE A 466 3.63 -14.24 20.71
CA PHE A 466 4.89 -13.54 20.50
C PHE A 466 5.10 -12.41 21.51
N GLU A 467 4.27 -12.28 22.54
CA GLU A 467 4.35 -11.18 23.51
C GLU A 467 5.72 -11.11 24.18
N THR A 468 6.25 -12.22 24.70
CA THR A 468 7.56 -12.25 25.35
C THR A 468 8.69 -11.87 24.38
N PRO A 469 8.83 -12.50 23.20
CA PRO A 469 9.80 -12.07 22.18
C PRO A 469 9.64 -10.61 21.75
N LEU A 470 8.41 -10.13 21.56
CA LEU A 470 8.12 -8.75 21.15
C LEU A 470 8.61 -7.75 22.21
N ARG A 471 8.31 -8.01 23.49
CA ARG A 471 8.78 -7.17 24.59
C ARG A 471 10.31 -7.15 24.69
N ALA A 472 10.96 -8.30 24.50
CA ALA A 472 12.42 -8.36 24.46
C ALA A 472 12.98 -7.50 23.31
N LEU A 473 12.44 -7.64 22.10
CA LEU A 473 12.85 -6.86 20.92
C LEU A 473 12.62 -5.35 21.08
N LEU A 474 11.54 -4.93 21.74
CA LEU A 474 11.26 -3.52 22.02
C LEU A 474 12.28 -2.93 23.02
N ASN A 475 12.73 -3.73 23.99
CA ASN A 475 13.69 -3.31 25.02
C ASN A 475 15.14 -3.33 24.51
N ASP A 476 15.52 -4.33 23.70
CA ASP A 476 16.85 -4.47 23.11
C ASP A 476 17.23 -3.27 22.23
N ALA A 477 16.24 -2.55 21.68
CA ALA A 477 16.49 -1.39 20.84
C ALA A 477 16.84 -0.10 21.63
N GLN A 478 16.80 -0.13 22.98
CA GLN A 478 17.29 0.98 23.81
C GLN A 478 18.82 0.96 24.01
N THR A 479 19.51 -0.14 23.66
CA THR A 479 20.96 -0.29 23.87
C THR A 479 21.82 -0.02 22.62
N THR A 480 21.22 0.31 21.48
CA THR A 480 21.96 0.88 20.34
C THR A 480 21.96 2.41 20.41
N SER A 481 22.37 2.97 21.54
CA SER A 481 23.11 4.23 21.48
C SER A 481 24.42 3.90 20.78
N LEU A 482 24.65 4.50 19.62
CA LEU A 482 25.97 4.51 18.98
C LEU A 482 26.96 5.07 20.01
N ASP A 483 27.70 4.19 20.68
CA ASP A 483 28.94 4.60 21.34
C ASP A 483 29.91 5.10 20.26
N PRO A 484 30.66 6.17 20.55
CA PRO A 484 31.27 7.08 19.57
C PRO A 484 32.32 6.47 18.64
#